data_AF-A0A097PKZ3-F1
#
_entry.id   AF-A0A097PKZ3-F1
#
_cell.length_a   1.000
_cell.length_b   1.000
_cell.length_c   1.000
_cell.angle_alpha   90.00
_cell.angle_beta   90.00
_cell.angle_gamma   90.00
#
_symmetry.space_group_name_H-M   'P 1'
#
loop_
_entity.id
_entity.type
_entity.pdbx_description
1 polymer ?
#
loop_
_entity_poly.entity_id
_entity_poly.type
_entity_poly.pdbx_seq_one_letter_code
_entity_poly.pdbx_strand_id
1 'polypeptide(L)'
;ASRVQSKAPVPSDPLELDKLALVWGKPRQPPLGPEEWGTFYDSEGRVEDLNALKERIFYGGVEHSLRKEIWGILLGCYAHDSTYTERKHVMAVKKSEYDSIKNQWQSISREQAKRFSKFRERKVLIEKDVVRTDRSVLFYEGDENPNVNLLHNILLTYSFYNFDLGYCQGMSDLLSPILFIMEDESESFWCFVSLMERLGPNFNRDQNGMHSQLFALSKLVELLDSPLHNYFK
;
A
#
# COMPACT_ATOMS: atom_id res chain seq x y z
N ALA A 1 22.64 4.49 -60.98
CA ALA A 1 23.22 3.63 -59.92
C ALA A 1 22.14 3.37 -58.87
N SER A 2 21.44 2.24 -58.98
CA SER A 2 20.41 1.79 -58.05
C SER A 2 21.08 1.14 -56.83
N ARG A 3 20.87 1.71 -55.64
CA ARG A 3 21.41 1.17 -54.38
C ARG A 3 20.38 0.17 -53.84
N VAL A 4 20.63 -1.12 -54.05
CA VAL A 4 19.86 -2.21 -53.44
C VAL A 4 20.16 -2.22 -51.95
N GLN A 5 19.18 -1.85 -51.12
CA GLN A 5 19.23 -2.07 -49.67
C GLN A 5 18.85 -3.53 -49.41
N SER A 6 19.84 -4.36 -49.11
CA SER A 6 19.63 -5.68 -48.54
C SER A 6 19.10 -5.52 -47.11
N LYS A 7 17.78 -5.69 -46.90
CA LYS A 7 17.22 -5.89 -45.57
C LYS A 7 17.69 -7.26 -45.05
N ALA A 8 18.61 -7.26 -44.09
CA ALA A 8 18.84 -8.44 -43.26
C ALA A 8 17.54 -8.76 -42.49
N PRO A 9 17.15 -10.03 -42.32
CA PRO A 9 16.02 -10.36 -41.49
C PRO A 9 16.38 -10.04 -40.03
N VAL A 10 15.59 -9.18 -39.40
CA VAL A 10 15.60 -9.03 -37.95
C VAL A 10 15.16 -10.39 -37.38
N PRO A 11 15.92 -11.04 -36.48
CA PRO A 11 15.44 -12.25 -35.84
C PRO A 11 14.17 -11.89 -35.08
N SER A 12 13.06 -12.55 -35.42
CA SER A 12 11.85 -12.50 -34.64
C SER A 12 12.14 -13.13 -33.27
N ASP A 13 12.15 -12.30 -32.23
CA ASP A 13 12.20 -12.76 -30.85
C ASP A 13 10.95 -13.60 -30.57
N PRO A 14 11.06 -14.93 -30.37
CA PRO A 14 9.90 -15.77 -30.18
C PRO A 14 9.52 -15.75 -28.69
N LEU A 15 8.51 -14.94 -28.36
CA LEU A 15 7.42 -15.33 -27.45
C LEU A 15 7.83 -16.08 -26.16
N GLU A 16 8.81 -15.58 -25.40
CA GLU A 16 9.09 -16.04 -24.02
C GLU A 16 8.35 -15.21 -22.96
N LEU A 17 7.41 -14.33 -23.35
CA LEU A 17 6.63 -13.54 -22.40
C LEU A 17 5.53 -14.37 -21.70
N ASP A 18 5.09 -15.49 -22.30
CA ASP A 18 4.06 -16.37 -21.73
C ASP A 18 4.57 -17.26 -20.58
N LYS A 19 5.89 -17.36 -20.38
CA LYS A 19 6.45 -18.03 -19.19
C LYS A 19 6.35 -17.19 -17.91
N LEU A 20 5.98 -15.92 -18.01
CA LEU A 20 5.89 -14.99 -16.87
C LEU A 20 4.62 -15.13 -16.03
N ALA A 21 3.68 -16.01 -16.41
CA ALA A 21 2.50 -16.31 -15.60
C ALA A 21 2.75 -17.33 -14.48
N LEU A 22 4.01 -17.75 -14.24
CA LEU A 22 4.31 -18.68 -13.15
C LEU A 22 4.47 -17.91 -11.83
N VAL A 23 3.64 -18.26 -10.85
CA VAL A 23 3.84 -17.88 -9.45
C VAL A 23 4.45 -19.08 -8.75
N TRP A 24 5.72 -18.96 -8.35
CA TRP A 24 6.47 -20.04 -7.69
C TRP A 24 6.46 -21.38 -8.46
N GLY A 25 6.66 -21.31 -9.78
CA GLY A 25 6.69 -22.49 -10.65
C GLY A 25 5.33 -23.10 -10.97
N LYS A 26 4.21 -22.49 -10.53
CA LYS A 26 2.84 -22.91 -10.88
C LYS A 26 2.14 -21.85 -11.74
N PRO A 27 1.26 -22.23 -12.69
CA PRO A 27 0.45 -21.27 -13.43
C PRO A 27 -0.39 -20.37 -12.52
N ARG A 28 -0.43 -19.07 -12.83
CA ARG A 28 -1.29 -18.08 -12.18
C ARG A 28 -2.74 -18.53 -12.26
N GLN A 29 -3.41 -18.58 -11.12
CA GLN A 29 -4.83 -18.88 -11.03
C GLN A 29 -5.66 -17.62 -11.36
N PRO A 30 -6.94 -17.76 -11.75
CA PRO A 30 -7.82 -16.61 -11.85
C PRO A 30 -7.98 -15.89 -10.49
N PRO A 31 -8.31 -14.59 -10.48
CA PRO A 31 -8.62 -13.86 -9.25
C PRO A 31 -9.70 -14.55 -8.44
N LEU A 32 -9.59 -14.49 -7.11
CA LEU A 32 -10.66 -14.91 -6.20
C LEU A 32 -11.90 -14.05 -6.47
N GLY A 33 -13.00 -14.70 -6.83
CA GLY A 33 -14.30 -14.08 -7.11
C GLY A 33 -15.32 -14.30 -5.99
N PRO A 34 -16.51 -13.63 -6.04
CA PRO A 34 -17.47 -13.60 -4.94
C PRO A 34 -18.01 -14.97 -4.52
N GLU A 35 -18.24 -15.87 -5.48
CA GLU A 35 -18.77 -17.22 -5.20
C GLU A 35 -17.78 -18.04 -4.36
N GLU A 36 -16.51 -18.06 -4.78
CA GLU A 36 -15.45 -18.76 -4.05
C GLU A 36 -15.15 -18.07 -2.71
N TRP A 37 -15.19 -16.73 -2.67
CA TRP A 37 -15.01 -15.98 -1.43
C TRP A 37 -16.02 -16.37 -0.35
N GLY A 38 -17.28 -16.61 -0.73
CA GLY A 38 -18.31 -17.08 0.20
C GLY A 38 -17.99 -18.43 0.87
N THR A 39 -17.08 -19.22 0.31
CA THR A 39 -16.66 -20.50 0.90
C THR A 39 -15.63 -20.35 2.03
N PHE A 40 -14.97 -19.19 2.13
CA PHE A 40 -14.02 -18.90 3.21
C PHE A 40 -14.69 -18.37 4.47
N TYR A 41 -15.99 -18.06 4.41
CA TYR A 41 -16.76 -17.52 5.53
C TYR A 41 -17.64 -18.56 6.20
N ASP A 42 -17.73 -18.47 7.53
CA ASP A 42 -18.84 -19.07 8.26
C ASP A 42 -20.11 -18.20 8.22
N SER A 43 -21.20 -18.68 8.82
CA SER A 43 -22.48 -17.95 8.84
C SER A 43 -22.45 -16.61 9.58
N GLU A 44 -21.42 -16.36 10.39
CA GLU A 44 -21.25 -15.12 11.17
C GLU A 44 -20.19 -14.18 10.55
N GLY A 45 -19.56 -14.60 9.45
CA GLY A 45 -18.57 -13.84 8.71
C GLY A 45 -17.13 -14.03 9.18
N ARG A 46 -16.82 -15.06 9.95
CA ARG A 46 -15.44 -15.36 10.36
C ARG A 46 -14.72 -16.11 9.24
N VAL A 47 -13.45 -15.78 9.03
CA VAL A 47 -12.55 -16.54 8.16
C VAL A 47 -11.88 -17.62 8.99
N GLU A 48 -12.26 -18.88 8.78
CA GLU A 48 -11.74 -20.00 9.60
C GLU A 48 -10.28 -20.35 9.27
N ASP A 49 -9.90 -20.32 7.99
CA ASP A 49 -8.53 -20.63 7.56
C ASP A 49 -7.89 -19.46 6.79
N LEU A 50 -7.20 -18.61 7.55
CA LEU A 50 -6.45 -17.49 7.00
C LEU A 50 -5.27 -17.92 6.10
N ASN A 51 -4.67 -19.08 6.35
CA ASN A 51 -3.52 -19.54 5.58
C ASN A 51 -3.96 -20.03 4.20
N ALA A 52 -5.04 -20.80 4.13
CA ALA A 52 -5.65 -21.19 2.85
C ALA A 52 -6.07 -19.96 2.04
N LEU A 53 -6.66 -18.95 2.68
CA LEU A 53 -7.01 -17.69 2.02
C LEU A 53 -5.77 -16.98 1.45
N LYS A 54 -4.72 -16.83 2.27
CA LYS A 54 -3.46 -16.21 1.84
C LYS A 54 -2.83 -16.97 0.67
N GLU A 55 -2.82 -18.30 0.69
CA GLU A 55 -2.30 -19.12 -0.40
C GLU A 55 -3.12 -18.91 -1.68
N ARG A 56 -4.45 -18.94 -1.59
CA ARG A 56 -5.34 -18.71 -2.73
C ARG A 56 -5.14 -17.34 -3.37
N ILE A 57 -5.00 -16.31 -2.55
CA ILE A 57 -4.72 -14.93 -2.98
C ILE A 57 -3.31 -14.82 -3.55
N PHE A 58 -2.33 -15.51 -2.96
CA PHE A 58 -0.96 -15.52 -3.46
C PHE A 58 -0.89 -16.08 -4.88
N TYR A 59 -1.64 -17.14 -5.20
CA TYR A 59 -1.62 -17.77 -6.54
C TYR A 59 -2.59 -17.19 -7.57
N GLY A 60 -3.69 -16.52 -7.18
CA GLY A 60 -4.63 -15.94 -8.15
C GLY A 60 -4.96 -14.45 -7.96
N GLY A 61 -4.73 -13.89 -6.79
CA GLY A 61 -5.09 -12.50 -6.48
C GLY A 61 -6.57 -12.36 -6.19
N VAL A 62 -7.08 -11.13 -6.25
CA VAL A 62 -8.43 -10.79 -5.80
C VAL A 62 -9.12 -9.89 -6.82
N GLU A 63 -10.37 -10.23 -7.15
CA GLU A 63 -11.24 -9.39 -7.96
C GLU A 63 -11.47 -8.03 -7.28
N HIS A 64 -11.58 -6.95 -8.06
CA HIS A 64 -11.66 -5.59 -7.50
C HIS A 64 -12.82 -5.40 -6.51
N SER A 65 -13.97 -6.00 -6.79
CA SER A 65 -15.18 -5.98 -5.96
C SER A 65 -14.97 -6.47 -4.52
N LEU A 66 -14.01 -7.37 -4.31
CA LEU A 66 -13.73 -7.98 -3.00
C LEU A 66 -12.57 -7.32 -2.24
N ARG A 67 -11.81 -6.43 -2.90
CA ARG A 67 -10.56 -5.90 -2.32
C ARG A 67 -10.80 -5.13 -1.03
N LYS A 68 -11.87 -4.32 -0.95
CA LYS A 68 -12.17 -3.53 0.25
C LYS A 68 -12.30 -4.42 1.49
N GLU A 69 -13.08 -5.49 1.39
CA GLU A 69 -13.28 -6.44 2.48
C GLU A 69 -12.01 -7.24 2.80
N ILE A 70 -11.41 -7.86 1.78
CA ILE A 70 -10.25 -8.73 1.97
C ILE A 70 -9.03 -7.94 2.47
N TRP A 71 -8.79 -6.72 1.98
CA TRP A 71 -7.68 -5.89 2.45
C TRP A 71 -7.87 -5.47 3.90
N GLY A 72 -9.11 -5.24 4.36
CA GLY A 72 -9.37 -4.99 5.78
C GLY A 72 -8.86 -6.12 6.68
N ILE A 73 -9.00 -7.36 6.23
CA ILE A 73 -8.45 -8.55 6.91
C ILE A 73 -6.94 -8.65 6.74
N LEU A 74 -6.43 -8.61 5.50
CA LEU A 74 -5.01 -8.85 5.19
C LEU A 74 -4.07 -7.77 5.74
N LEU A 75 -4.53 -6.52 5.79
CA LEU A 75 -3.77 -5.43 6.39
C LEU A 75 -3.82 -5.47 7.92
N GLY A 76 -4.78 -6.19 8.51
CA GLY A 76 -4.96 -6.27 9.97
C GLY A 76 -5.81 -5.14 10.54
N CYS A 77 -6.69 -4.53 9.74
CA CYS A 77 -7.61 -3.51 10.22
C CYS A 77 -8.63 -4.10 11.22
N TYR A 78 -9.03 -5.35 11.01
CA TYR A 78 -9.80 -6.14 11.95
C TYR A 78 -9.37 -7.61 11.86
N ALA A 79 -9.66 -8.36 12.92
CA ALA A 79 -9.24 -9.75 13.02
C ALA A 79 -10.00 -10.63 12.01
N HIS A 80 -9.31 -11.57 11.39
CA HIS A 80 -9.91 -12.50 10.42
C HIS A 80 -11.04 -13.37 11.00
N ASP A 81 -10.92 -13.72 12.27
CA ASP A 81 -11.83 -14.52 13.08
C ASP A 81 -12.94 -13.70 13.76
N SER A 82 -13.03 -12.40 13.46
CA SER A 82 -14.12 -11.56 13.95
C SER A 82 -15.38 -11.71 13.10
N THR A 83 -16.54 -11.63 13.73
CA THR A 83 -17.86 -11.63 13.08
C THR A 83 -18.16 -10.31 12.38
N TYR A 84 -19.15 -10.27 11.49
CA TYR A 84 -19.61 -9.01 10.87
C TYR A 84 -19.99 -7.93 11.90
N THR A 85 -20.65 -8.33 12.99
CA THR A 85 -21.09 -7.40 14.05
C THR A 85 -19.90 -6.86 14.83
N GLU A 86 -18.93 -7.71 15.19
CA GLU A 86 -17.70 -7.28 15.86
C GLU A 86 -16.88 -6.34 14.98
N ARG A 87 -16.72 -6.66 13.68
CA ARG A 87 -16.05 -5.76 12.73
C ARG A 87 -16.71 -4.40 12.70
N LYS A 88 -18.04 -4.34 12.57
CA LYS A 88 -18.78 -3.08 12.58
C LYS A 88 -18.56 -2.28 13.86
N HIS A 89 -18.54 -2.95 15.02
CA HIS A 89 -18.27 -2.30 16.30
C HIS A 89 -16.84 -1.75 16.37
N VAL A 90 -15.84 -2.57 16.03
CA VAL A 90 -14.42 -2.16 16.00
C VAL A 90 -14.21 -0.96 15.08
N MET A 91 -14.80 -0.98 13.89
CA MET A 91 -14.70 0.14 12.94
C MET A 91 -15.35 1.43 13.48
N ALA A 92 -16.46 1.33 14.21
CA ALA A 92 -17.07 2.49 14.85
C ALA A 92 -16.20 3.10 15.95
N VAL A 93 -15.56 2.26 16.78
CA VAL A 93 -14.62 2.71 17.82
C VAL A 93 -13.40 3.36 17.17
N LYS A 94 -12.81 2.70 16.18
CA LYS A 94 -11.69 3.20 15.39
C LYS A 94 -11.98 4.53 14.70
N LYS A 95 -13.21 4.73 14.22
CA LYS A 95 -13.64 6.00 13.66
C LYS A 95 -13.62 7.13 14.70
N SER A 96 -14.16 6.88 15.88
CA SER A 96 -14.13 7.87 16.97
C SER A 96 -12.69 8.19 17.40
N GLU A 97 -11.80 7.22 17.42
CA GLU A 97 -10.39 7.43 17.77
C GLU A 97 -9.66 8.23 16.69
N TYR A 98 -9.87 7.90 15.42
CA TYR A 98 -9.35 8.66 14.28
C TYR A 98 -9.78 10.14 14.36
N ASP A 99 -11.07 10.40 14.58
CA ASP A 99 -11.60 11.75 14.70
C ASP A 99 -10.97 12.49 15.89
N SER A 100 -10.74 11.80 17.01
CA SER A 100 -10.04 12.36 18.17
C SER A 100 -8.61 12.79 17.83
N ILE A 101 -7.84 11.97 17.11
CA ILE A 101 -6.47 12.30 16.69
C ILE A 101 -6.48 13.44 15.68
N LYS A 102 -7.40 13.39 14.70
CA LYS A 102 -7.55 14.43 13.68
C LYS A 102 -7.84 15.80 14.30
N ASN A 103 -8.72 15.84 15.30
CA ASN A 103 -9.03 17.05 16.06
C ASN A 103 -7.80 17.66 16.76
N GLN A 104 -6.81 16.86 17.15
CA GLN A 104 -5.58 17.39 17.79
C GLN A 104 -4.86 18.37 16.87
N TRP A 105 -4.66 18.04 15.59
CA TRP A 105 -3.97 18.93 14.67
C TRP A 105 -4.89 20.00 14.09
N GLN A 106 -6.18 19.72 13.92
CA GLN A 106 -7.16 20.71 13.45
C GLN A 106 -7.38 21.85 14.45
N SER A 107 -7.25 21.58 15.75
CA SER A 107 -7.37 22.58 16.81
C SER A 107 -6.13 23.46 17.00
N ILE A 108 -5.03 23.19 16.29
CA ILE A 108 -3.81 24.00 16.38
C ILE A 108 -4.06 25.37 15.75
N SER A 109 -4.03 26.41 16.59
CA SER A 109 -4.14 27.80 16.13
C SER A 109 -2.93 28.23 15.30
N ARG A 110 -3.08 29.31 14.52
CA ARG A 110 -1.99 29.89 13.73
C ARG A 110 -0.77 30.27 14.58
N GLU A 111 -0.98 30.79 15.78
CA GLU A 111 0.11 31.18 16.68
C GLU A 111 0.82 29.97 17.30
N GLN A 112 0.09 28.90 17.64
CA GLN A 112 0.69 27.63 18.05
C GLN A 112 1.49 27.00 16.90
N ALA A 113 0.93 26.99 15.69
CA ALA A 113 1.60 26.46 14.51
C ALA A 113 2.95 27.16 14.26
N LYS A 114 3.04 28.48 14.43
CA LYS A 114 4.33 29.24 14.34
C LYS A 114 5.38 28.78 15.35
N ARG A 115 4.98 28.19 16.48
CA ARG A 115 5.88 27.71 17.55
C ARG A 115 6.08 26.19 17.53
N PHE A 116 5.44 25.48 16.60
CA PHE A 116 5.55 24.03 16.44
C PHE A 116 6.26 23.68 15.12
N SER A 117 7.60 23.69 15.13
CA SER A 117 8.41 23.47 13.91
C SER A 117 8.15 22.11 13.26
N LYS A 118 8.20 21.01 14.03
CA LYS A 118 7.96 19.65 13.52
C LYS A 118 6.61 19.52 12.82
N PHE A 119 5.55 20.11 13.36
CA PHE A 119 4.22 20.13 12.72
C PHE A 119 4.26 20.84 11.37
N ARG A 120 4.83 22.05 11.31
CA ARG A 120 4.92 22.80 10.05
C ARG A 120 5.76 22.07 9.00
N GLU A 121 6.90 21.54 9.40
CA GLU A 121 7.80 20.80 8.50
C GLU A 121 7.08 19.59 7.90
N ARG A 122 6.44 18.76 8.73
CA ARG A 122 5.66 17.59 8.28
C ARG A 122 4.51 17.99 7.39
N LYS A 123 3.75 19.03 7.77
CA LYS A 123 2.62 19.54 6.98
C LYS A 123 3.07 19.96 5.58
N VAL A 124 4.17 20.73 5.47
CA VAL A 124 4.71 21.17 4.18
C VAL A 124 5.20 19.99 3.33
N LEU A 125 5.82 18.97 3.94
CA LEU A 125 6.24 17.78 3.20
C LEU A 125 5.03 17.00 2.67
N ILE A 126 3.98 16.82 3.48
CA ILE A 126 2.73 16.18 3.07
C ILE A 126 2.08 16.96 1.93
N GLU A 127 1.91 18.27 2.08
CA GLU A 127 1.30 19.15 1.05
C GLU A 127 2.05 19.05 -0.29
N LYS A 128 3.38 18.94 -0.27
CA LYS A 128 4.19 18.78 -1.49
C LYS A 128 4.04 17.39 -2.13
N ASP A 129 3.84 16.35 -1.34
CA ASP A 129 3.78 14.98 -1.84
C ASP A 129 2.39 14.63 -2.37
N VAL A 130 1.31 15.05 -1.69
CA VAL A 130 -0.06 14.71 -2.12
C VAL A 130 -0.42 15.34 -3.46
N VAL A 131 0.07 16.54 -3.77
CA VAL A 131 -0.21 17.22 -5.06
C VAL A 131 0.40 16.51 -6.26
N ARG A 132 1.46 15.71 -6.05
CA ARG A 132 2.15 14.94 -7.09
C ARG A 132 1.80 13.44 -7.07
N THR A 133 0.99 12.98 -6.12
CA THR A 133 0.65 11.56 -5.96
C THR A 133 -0.41 11.14 -6.99
N ASP A 134 -0.11 10.13 -7.80
CA ASP A 134 -1.02 9.40 -8.70
C ASP A 134 -2.01 10.24 -9.53
N ARG A 135 -1.57 11.42 -9.98
CA ARG A 135 -2.42 12.38 -10.73
C ARG A 135 -2.91 11.88 -12.09
N SER A 136 -2.35 10.78 -12.60
CA SER A 136 -2.82 10.08 -13.80
C SER A 136 -3.98 9.11 -13.53
N VAL A 137 -4.30 8.82 -12.26
CA VAL A 137 -5.41 7.96 -11.87
C VAL A 137 -6.66 8.83 -11.70
N LEU A 138 -7.77 8.43 -12.35
CA LEU A 138 -9.05 9.17 -12.33
C LEU A 138 -9.50 9.56 -10.91
N PHE A 139 -9.22 8.70 -9.92
CA PHE A 139 -9.56 8.94 -8.52
C PHE A 139 -8.90 10.19 -7.92
N TYR A 140 -7.69 10.56 -8.39
CA TYR A 140 -6.92 11.73 -7.93
C TYR A 140 -6.79 12.83 -8.99
N GLU A 141 -7.41 12.66 -10.14
CA GLU A 141 -7.36 13.62 -11.24
C GLU A 141 -8.16 14.90 -10.93
N GLY A 142 -7.75 16.02 -11.52
CA GLY A 142 -8.46 17.29 -11.43
C GLY A 142 -7.96 18.24 -10.33
N ASP A 143 -8.17 19.54 -10.55
CA ASP A 143 -7.84 20.56 -9.57
C ASP A 143 -8.78 20.48 -8.37
N GLU A 144 -8.28 20.78 -7.18
CA GLU A 144 -9.05 20.75 -5.91
C GLU A 144 -9.76 19.41 -5.61
N ASN A 145 -9.19 18.29 -6.09
CA ASN A 145 -9.77 16.96 -5.90
C ASN A 145 -9.93 16.59 -4.40
N PRO A 146 -11.13 16.16 -3.95
CA PRO A 146 -11.40 15.85 -2.54
C PRO A 146 -10.59 14.66 -2.01
N ASN A 147 -10.26 13.67 -2.85
CA ASN A 147 -9.45 12.51 -2.46
C ASN A 147 -7.99 12.89 -2.19
N VAL A 148 -7.46 13.93 -2.84
CA VAL A 148 -6.15 14.51 -2.50
C VAL A 148 -6.19 15.15 -1.11
N ASN A 149 -7.30 15.80 -0.75
CA ASN A 149 -7.51 16.32 0.61
C ASN A 149 -7.63 15.18 1.64
N LEU A 150 -8.26 14.06 1.29
CA LEU A 150 -8.29 12.87 2.15
C LEU A 150 -6.88 12.30 2.38
N LEU A 151 -6.03 12.20 1.34
CA LEU A 151 -4.62 11.82 1.50
C LEU A 151 -3.91 12.75 2.49
N HIS A 152 -4.05 14.06 2.30
CA HIS A 152 -3.46 15.06 3.20
C HIS A 152 -3.90 14.82 4.65
N ASN A 153 -5.20 14.69 4.89
CA ASN A 153 -5.74 14.54 6.23
C ASN A 153 -5.28 13.26 6.92
N ILE A 154 -5.29 12.12 6.20
CA ILE A 154 -4.87 10.83 6.75
C ILE A 154 -3.38 10.88 7.13
N LEU A 155 -2.51 11.38 6.23
CA LEU A 155 -1.07 11.47 6.50
C LEU A 155 -0.77 12.42 7.66
N LEU A 156 -1.46 13.55 7.74
CA LEU A 156 -1.28 14.50 8.83
C LEU A 156 -1.78 13.91 10.15
N THR A 157 -2.90 13.21 10.14
CA THR A 157 -3.43 12.47 11.31
C THR A 157 -2.47 11.36 11.74
N TYR A 158 -1.88 10.62 10.80
CA TYR A 158 -0.85 9.62 11.10
C TYR A 158 0.38 10.25 11.77
N SER A 159 0.78 11.45 11.35
CA SER A 159 1.91 12.15 11.98
C SER A 159 1.67 12.57 13.42
N PHE A 160 0.41 12.59 13.87
CA PHE A 160 -0.03 12.79 15.26
C PHE A 160 -0.29 11.46 15.99
N TYR A 161 -0.63 10.40 15.26
CA TYR A 161 -0.71 9.06 15.84
C TYR A 161 0.67 8.54 16.22
N ASN A 162 1.63 8.60 15.29
CA ASN A 162 3.02 8.24 15.53
C ASN A 162 3.89 9.50 15.40
N PHE A 163 3.99 10.26 16.50
CA PHE A 163 4.76 11.51 16.51
C PHE A 163 6.26 11.31 16.32
N ASP A 164 6.82 10.14 16.63
CA ASP A 164 8.25 9.91 16.51
C ASP A 164 8.65 9.69 15.05
N LEU A 165 7.92 8.82 14.34
CA LEU A 165 8.11 8.62 12.90
C LEU A 165 7.60 9.83 12.10
N GLY A 166 6.38 10.29 12.39
CA GLY A 166 5.77 11.43 11.73
C GLY A 166 5.43 11.16 10.27
N TYR A 167 6.03 11.93 9.37
CA TYR A 167 5.89 11.77 7.93
C TYR A 167 7.26 11.76 7.25
N CYS A 168 7.45 10.81 6.35
CA CYS A 168 8.60 10.68 5.47
C CYS A 168 8.13 10.62 4.03
N GLN A 169 8.92 11.20 3.12
CA GLN A 169 8.60 11.21 1.70
C GLN A 169 8.42 9.78 1.17
N GLY A 170 7.36 9.58 0.37
CA GLY A 170 6.97 8.27 -0.17
C GLY A 170 5.87 7.56 0.63
N MET A 171 5.55 8.02 1.84
CA MET A 171 4.40 7.50 2.59
C MET A 171 3.06 7.79 1.89
N SER A 172 2.95 8.89 1.12
CA SER A 172 1.77 9.17 0.28
C SER A 172 1.53 8.08 -0.76
N ASP A 173 2.60 7.55 -1.36
CA ASP A 173 2.54 6.53 -2.40
C ASP A 173 2.11 5.17 -1.83
N LEU A 174 2.39 4.92 -0.53
CA LEU A 174 1.86 3.75 0.18
C LEU A 174 0.38 3.89 0.56
N LEU A 175 -0.05 5.10 0.93
CA LEU A 175 -1.44 5.37 1.31
C LEU A 175 -2.38 5.40 0.12
N SER A 176 -1.94 5.95 -1.02
CA SER A 176 -2.74 6.12 -2.25
C SER A 176 -3.55 4.87 -2.64
N PRO A 177 -2.94 3.68 -2.85
CA PRO A 177 -3.70 2.49 -3.21
C PRO A 177 -4.64 2.01 -2.10
N ILE A 178 -4.34 2.26 -0.82
CA ILE A 178 -5.23 1.91 0.29
C ILE A 178 -6.48 2.78 0.23
N LEU A 179 -6.32 4.10 0.10
CA LEU A 179 -7.44 5.03 0.02
C LEU A 179 -8.32 4.77 -1.21
N PHE A 180 -7.69 4.46 -2.35
CA PHE A 180 -8.41 4.06 -3.56
C PHE A 180 -9.31 2.83 -3.35
N ILE A 181 -8.87 1.85 -2.57
CA ILE A 181 -9.64 0.62 -2.32
C ILE A 181 -10.68 0.80 -1.20
N MET A 182 -10.33 1.50 -0.14
CA MET A 182 -11.20 1.63 1.03
C MET A 182 -12.28 2.69 0.84
N GLU A 183 -12.00 3.76 0.11
CA GLU A 183 -12.91 4.89 -0.15
C GLU A 183 -13.51 5.54 1.13
N ASP A 184 -12.95 5.24 2.30
CA ASP A 184 -13.31 5.86 3.59
C ASP A 184 -12.04 6.34 4.30
N GLU A 185 -12.10 7.56 4.84
CA GLU A 185 -10.94 8.23 5.42
C GLU A 185 -10.40 7.50 6.67
N SER A 186 -11.28 7.06 7.55
CA SER A 186 -10.90 6.40 8.80
C SER A 186 -10.47 4.96 8.57
N GLU A 187 -11.18 4.20 7.72
CA GLU A 187 -10.77 2.84 7.37
C GLU A 187 -9.40 2.83 6.69
N SER A 188 -9.16 3.78 5.77
CA SER A 188 -7.87 3.96 5.11
C SER A 188 -6.76 4.28 6.11
N PHE A 189 -7.02 5.16 7.07
CA PHE A 189 -6.07 5.49 8.13
C PHE A 189 -5.65 4.25 8.92
N TRP A 190 -6.60 3.43 9.37
CA TRP A 190 -6.27 2.25 10.19
C TRP A 190 -5.59 1.12 9.40
N CYS A 191 -5.95 0.97 8.12
CA CYS A 191 -5.24 0.10 7.20
C CYS A 191 -3.79 0.58 7.00
N PHE A 192 -3.60 1.89 6.84
CA PHE A 192 -2.29 2.51 6.70
C PHE A 192 -1.45 2.37 7.97
N VAL A 193 -2.02 2.61 9.16
CA VAL A 193 -1.34 2.35 10.45
C VAL A 193 -0.83 0.91 10.49
N SER A 194 -1.68 -0.07 10.17
CA SER A 194 -1.31 -1.49 10.22
C SER A 194 -0.26 -1.87 9.15
N LEU A 195 -0.20 -1.15 8.04
CA LEU A 195 0.90 -1.26 7.08
C LEU A 195 2.20 -0.68 7.66
N MET A 196 2.12 0.49 8.29
CA MET A 196 3.27 1.19 8.85
C MET A 196 3.85 0.49 10.09
N GLU A 197 3.11 -0.34 10.81
CA GLU A 197 3.69 -1.22 11.84
C GLU A 197 4.73 -2.20 11.25
N ARG A 198 4.56 -2.59 9.98
CA ARG A 198 5.47 -3.51 9.27
C ARG A 198 6.57 -2.76 8.51
N LEU A 199 6.21 -1.64 7.90
CA LEU A 199 7.12 -0.88 7.01
C LEU A 199 7.80 0.30 7.70
N GLY A 200 7.36 0.71 8.88
CA GLY A 200 7.88 1.84 9.66
C GLY A 200 9.40 1.85 9.81
N PRO A 201 10.06 0.71 10.08
CA PRO A 201 11.53 0.65 10.15
C PRO A 201 12.26 1.13 8.89
N ASN A 202 11.63 1.08 7.71
CA ASN A 202 12.20 1.60 6.47
C ASN A 202 12.23 3.14 6.44
N PHE A 203 11.38 3.79 7.23
CA PHE A 203 11.24 5.25 7.31
C PHE A 203 11.89 5.86 8.55
N ASN A 204 12.47 5.03 9.43
CA ASN A 204 13.24 5.53 10.57
C ASN A 204 14.41 6.40 10.09
N ARG A 205 14.82 7.36 10.92
CA ARG A 205 15.90 8.32 10.59
C ARG A 205 17.23 7.64 10.28
N ASP A 206 17.47 6.48 10.88
CA ASP A 206 18.65 5.65 10.66
C ASP A 206 18.55 4.75 9.41
N GLN A 207 17.37 4.68 8.78
CA GLN A 207 17.06 3.86 7.60
C GLN A 207 17.50 2.39 7.75
N ASN A 208 17.55 1.89 8.98
CA ASN A 208 18.08 0.56 9.27
C ASN A 208 17.27 -0.56 8.58
N GLY A 209 15.95 -0.36 8.41
CA GLY A 209 15.11 -1.29 7.64
C GLY A 209 15.52 -1.37 6.17
N MET A 210 15.74 -0.21 5.53
CA MET A 210 16.17 -0.14 4.12
C MET A 210 17.54 -0.78 3.93
N HIS A 211 18.51 -0.47 4.80
CA HIS A 211 19.84 -1.08 4.73
C HIS A 211 19.79 -2.60 4.88
N SER A 212 18.99 -3.11 5.80
CA SER A 212 18.82 -4.55 6.01
C SER A 212 18.21 -5.24 4.79
N GLN A 213 17.20 -4.62 4.16
CA GLN A 213 16.57 -5.15 2.95
C GLN A 213 17.51 -5.11 1.74
N LEU A 214 18.26 -4.03 1.56
CA LEU A 214 19.26 -3.93 0.48
C LEU A 214 20.41 -4.92 0.66
N PHE A 215 20.83 -5.16 1.90
CA PHE A 215 21.83 -6.18 2.20
C PHE A 215 21.31 -7.59 1.86
N ALA A 216 20.09 -7.91 2.27
CA ALA A 216 19.46 -9.19 1.92
C ALA A 216 19.31 -9.35 0.39
N LEU A 217 18.92 -8.28 -0.32
CA LEU A 217 18.83 -8.27 -1.78
C LEU A 217 20.20 -8.53 -2.42
N SER A 218 21.25 -7.83 -1.98
CA SER A 218 22.62 -8.06 -2.47
C SER A 218 23.05 -9.53 -2.30
N LYS A 219 22.73 -10.15 -1.16
CA LYS A 219 23.02 -11.58 -0.90
C LYS A 219 22.23 -12.52 -1.80
N LEU A 220 20.97 -12.20 -2.11
CA LEU A 220 20.17 -12.97 -3.06
C LEU A 220 20.74 -12.86 -4.48
N VAL A 221 21.14 -11.66 -4.91
CA VAL A 221 21.76 -11.46 -6.23
C VAL A 221 23.11 -12.18 -6.31
N GLU A 222 23.92 -12.14 -5.24
CA GLU A 222 25.18 -12.89 -5.17
C GLU A 222 24.97 -14.40 -5.40
N LEU A 223 23.91 -14.97 -4.83
CA LEU A 223 23.55 -16.38 -4.96
C LEU A 223 22.95 -16.73 -6.32
N LEU A 224 22.07 -15.87 -6.87
CA LEU A 224 21.29 -16.15 -8.08
C LEU A 224 22.05 -15.76 -9.36
N ASP A 225 22.83 -14.69 -9.34
CA ASP A 225 23.59 -14.15 -10.48
C ASP A 225 24.88 -13.49 -9.99
N SER A 226 25.88 -14.32 -9.69
CA SER A 226 27.18 -13.85 -9.20
C SER A 226 27.90 -12.89 -10.18
N PRO A 227 27.86 -13.08 -11.51
CA PRO A 227 28.39 -12.09 -12.45
C PRO A 227 27.75 -10.71 -12.29
N LEU A 228 26.43 -10.62 -12.19
CA LEU A 228 25.72 -9.34 -11.99
C LEU A 228 26.07 -8.70 -10.64
N HIS A 229 26.12 -9.50 -9.57
CA HIS A 229 26.54 -9.02 -8.26
C HIS A 229 27.95 -8.41 -8.29
N ASN A 230 28.89 -9.06 -8.97
CA ASN A 230 30.27 -8.56 -9.09
C ASN A 230 30.39 -7.31 -9.95
N TYR A 231 29.48 -7.08 -10.89
CA TYR A 231 29.43 -5.85 -11.69
C TYR A 231 29.01 -4.63 -10.86
N PHE A 232 28.11 -4.80 -9.89
CA PHE A 232 27.62 -3.72 -9.02
C PHE A 232 28.48 -3.46 -7.77
N LYS A 233 29.49 -4.30 -7.53
CA LYS A 233 30.40 -4.19 -6.39
C LYS A 233 31.52 -3.20 -6.65
#